data_AF-A0A0H5R6I1-F1
#
_entry.id   AF-A0A0H5R6I1-F1
#
_cell.length_a   1.000
_cell.length_b   1.000
_cell.length_c   1.000
_cell.angle_alpha   90.00
_cell.angle_beta   90.00
_cell.angle_gamma   90.00
#
_symmetry.space_group_name_H-M   'P 1'
#
loop_
_entity.id
_entity.type
_entity.pdbx_description
1 polymer ?
#
loop_
_entity_poly.entity_id
_entity_poly.type
_entity_poly.pdbx_seq_one_letter_code
_entity_poly.pdbx_strand_id
1 'polypeptide(L)'
;RKVGVVTQSENGPCPLLAIANALSLRGSAVLSALSEVNNQDLCNLIVEIIMSSLTSNKVSKPETEAIDSNIIDILPKMVNGLDVNVKFDAITSFEKTPEIQVFDRLSIPLVHGWLADPDDYPTYEAVANSFYNELVVAAVSSPSSAVQERHSKNDLICDFLQYSSTQLTKTGLMALHCIEEAVQHVFFRNNHFNVLIRERGSIYLLVTDVAFLSMDNVVWERLDSITGATEYVDCDFVKASFP
;
A
#
# COMPACT_ATOMS: atom_id res chain seq x y z
N ARG A 1 24.22 0.90 -4.54
CA ARG A 1 24.21 -0.58 -4.38
C ARG A 1 23.37 -1.15 -5.52
N LYS A 2 23.79 -2.25 -6.19
CA LYS A 2 22.91 -2.91 -7.17
C LYS A 2 21.83 -3.71 -6.43
N VAL A 3 20.57 -3.54 -6.80
CA VAL A 3 19.41 -4.16 -6.17
C VAL A 3 18.53 -4.76 -7.27
N GLY A 4 17.92 -5.92 -7.01
CA GLY A 4 16.92 -6.51 -7.90
C GLY A 4 15.52 -6.09 -7.46
N VAL A 5 14.64 -5.83 -8.43
CA VAL A 5 13.21 -5.61 -8.20
C VAL A 5 12.42 -6.57 -9.07
N VAL A 6 11.25 -6.97 -8.59
CA VAL A 6 10.32 -7.86 -9.31
C VAL A 6 9.24 -6.99 -9.96
N THR A 7 9.03 -7.23 -11.25
CA THR A 7 7.92 -6.67 -12.03
C THR A 7 6.76 -7.66 -12.09
N GLN A 8 5.57 -7.19 -12.42
CA GLN A 8 4.34 -7.97 -12.61
C GLN A 8 3.71 -7.70 -13.96
N SER A 9 3.01 -8.71 -14.48
CA SER A 9 2.01 -8.56 -15.53
C SER A 9 0.64 -8.17 -14.92
N GLU A 10 -0.41 -8.09 -15.75
CA GLU A 10 -1.79 -7.90 -15.27
C GLU A 10 -2.18 -8.98 -14.24
N ASN A 11 -2.77 -8.57 -13.11
CA ASN A 11 -3.26 -9.42 -12.02
C ASN A 11 -2.20 -10.21 -11.22
N GLY A 12 -0.96 -9.71 -11.14
CA GLY A 12 0.08 -10.30 -10.27
C GLY A 12 -0.24 -10.21 -8.76
N PRO A 13 0.47 -10.97 -7.90
CA PRO A 13 0.29 -10.97 -6.44
C PRO A 13 0.86 -9.68 -5.82
N CYS A 14 0.25 -8.53 -6.12
CA CYS A 14 0.80 -7.23 -5.79
C CYS A 14 1.16 -7.03 -4.30
N PRO A 15 0.46 -7.62 -3.29
CA PRO A 15 0.89 -7.47 -1.89
C PRO A 15 2.26 -8.12 -1.64
N LEU A 16 2.46 -9.35 -2.13
CA LEU A 16 3.72 -10.08 -1.96
C LEU A 16 4.86 -9.43 -2.72
N LEU A 17 4.59 -8.95 -3.94
CA LEU A 17 5.56 -8.23 -4.75
C LEU A 17 5.99 -6.91 -4.08
N ALA A 18 5.04 -6.14 -3.56
CA ALA A 18 5.34 -4.89 -2.84
C ALA A 18 6.22 -5.17 -1.60
N ILE A 19 5.92 -6.22 -0.84
CA ILE A 19 6.74 -6.66 0.30
C ILE A 19 8.15 -7.05 -0.14
N ALA A 20 8.28 -7.92 -1.15
CA ALA A 20 9.57 -8.40 -1.63
C ALA A 20 10.44 -7.24 -2.16
N ASN A 21 9.86 -6.33 -2.93
CA ASN A 21 10.55 -5.15 -3.43
C ASN A 21 10.98 -4.20 -2.31
N ALA A 22 10.12 -3.93 -1.31
CA ALA A 22 10.48 -3.12 -0.15
C ALA A 22 11.68 -3.73 0.62
N LEU A 23 11.66 -5.05 0.85
CA LEU A 23 12.77 -5.77 1.51
C LEU A 23 14.05 -5.74 0.69
N SER A 24 13.96 -5.87 -0.63
CA SER A 24 15.12 -5.82 -1.53
C SER A 24 15.76 -4.43 -1.57
N LEU A 25 14.93 -3.38 -1.65
CA LEU A 25 15.38 -1.98 -1.60
C LEU A 25 16.02 -1.64 -0.25
N ARG A 26 15.50 -2.17 0.86
CA ARG A 26 16.14 -2.07 2.19
C ARG A 26 17.47 -2.83 2.26
N GLY A 27 17.62 -3.88 1.46
CA GLY A 27 18.79 -4.77 1.47
C GLY A 27 18.65 -5.96 2.41
N SER A 28 17.42 -6.24 2.83
CA SER A 28 17.04 -7.40 3.63
C SER A 28 16.74 -8.62 2.75
N ALA A 29 16.58 -8.43 1.44
CA ALA A 29 16.39 -9.50 0.45
C ALA A 29 17.36 -9.34 -0.74
N VAL A 30 17.74 -10.46 -1.36
CA VAL A 30 18.60 -10.47 -2.56
C VAL A 30 17.80 -11.05 -3.74
N LEU A 31 17.12 -10.18 -4.48
CA LEU A 31 16.34 -10.57 -5.66
C LEU A 31 17.17 -10.64 -6.96
N SER A 32 18.36 -10.04 -6.97
CA SER A 32 19.18 -9.87 -8.20
C SER A 32 19.73 -11.17 -8.79
N ALA A 33 19.59 -12.30 -8.10
CA ALA A 33 20.06 -13.61 -8.56
C ALA A 33 18.98 -14.38 -9.36
N LEU A 34 17.75 -13.88 -9.42
CA LEU A 34 16.62 -14.55 -10.04
C LEU A 34 16.31 -13.89 -11.40
N SER A 35 16.24 -14.68 -12.47
CA SER A 35 15.83 -14.20 -13.79
C SER A 35 14.30 -14.10 -13.93
N GLU A 36 13.60 -15.03 -13.30
CA GLU A 36 12.14 -15.07 -13.19
C GLU A 36 11.80 -15.48 -11.76
N VAL A 37 10.68 -14.96 -11.25
CA VAL A 37 10.23 -15.20 -9.88
C VAL A 37 8.76 -15.59 -9.94
N ASN A 38 8.43 -16.78 -9.45
CA ASN A 38 7.04 -17.21 -9.33
C ASN A 38 6.48 -16.87 -7.92
N ASN A 39 5.18 -17.07 -7.73
CA ASN A 39 4.51 -16.75 -6.46
C ASN A 39 5.07 -17.54 -5.26
N GLN A 40 5.47 -18.80 -5.47
CA GLN A 40 6.06 -19.63 -4.43
C GLN A 40 7.45 -19.12 -4.04
N ASP A 41 8.23 -18.63 -5.00
CA ASP A 41 9.55 -18.04 -4.74
C ASP A 41 9.43 -16.78 -3.87
N LEU A 42 8.43 -15.92 -4.14
CA LEU A 42 8.13 -14.74 -3.30
C LEU A 42 7.75 -15.14 -1.88
N CYS A 43 6.86 -16.12 -1.73
CA CYS A 43 6.49 -16.65 -0.41
C CYS A 43 7.72 -17.19 0.33
N ASN A 44 8.51 -18.04 -0.32
CA ASN A 44 9.69 -18.66 0.27
C ASN A 44 10.71 -17.61 0.73
N LEU A 45 10.94 -16.56 -0.08
CA LEU A 45 11.83 -15.46 0.29
C LEU A 45 11.36 -14.75 1.56
N ILE A 46 10.06 -14.43 1.66
CA ILE A 46 9.51 -13.75 2.83
C ILE A 46 9.60 -14.67 4.07
N VAL A 47 9.30 -15.96 3.92
CA VAL A 47 9.45 -16.96 4.98
C VAL A 47 10.91 -17.04 5.45
N GLU A 48 11.87 -17.10 4.53
CA GLU A 48 13.30 -17.18 4.87
C GLU A 48 13.75 -15.95 5.70
N ILE A 49 13.26 -14.76 5.36
CA ILE A 49 13.56 -13.52 6.10
C ILE A 49 12.97 -13.57 7.51
N ILE A 50 11.71 -14.01 7.65
CA ILE A 50 11.06 -14.19 8.95
C ILE A 50 11.84 -15.19 9.80
N MET A 51 12.17 -16.36 9.24
CA MET A 51 12.89 -17.42 9.96
C MET A 51 14.34 -17.02 10.32
N SER A 52 15.02 -16.28 9.46
CA SER A 52 16.37 -15.77 9.74
C SER A 52 16.38 -14.83 10.96
N SER A 53 15.35 -14.02 11.12
CA SER A 53 15.22 -13.14 12.29
C SER A 53 15.02 -13.89 13.62
N LEU A 54 14.40 -15.08 13.60
CA LEU A 54 14.29 -15.97 14.76
C LEU A 54 15.67 -16.50 15.19
N THR A 55 16.49 -16.93 14.24
CA THR A 55 17.81 -17.50 14.55
C THR A 55 18.82 -16.46 15.06
N SER A 56 18.66 -15.19 14.69
CA SER A 56 19.52 -14.10 15.15
C SER A 56 19.16 -13.61 16.57
N ASN A 57 17.91 -13.78 17.00
CA ASN A 57 17.46 -13.40 18.33
C ASN A 57 17.61 -14.59 19.30
N LYS A 58 18.68 -14.59 20.11
CA LYS A 58 19.01 -15.68 21.06
C LYS A 58 17.93 -15.99 22.12
N VAL A 59 16.84 -15.22 22.18
CA VAL A 59 15.64 -15.48 22.99
C VAL A 59 14.42 -15.00 22.19
N SER A 60 13.87 -15.86 21.32
CA SER A 60 12.54 -15.65 20.75
C SER A 60 11.48 -15.85 21.85
N LYS A 61 10.54 -14.92 21.97
CA LYS A 61 9.39 -15.09 22.89
C LYS A 61 8.39 -16.04 22.23
N PRO A 62 7.69 -16.91 22.98
CA PRO A 62 6.66 -17.81 22.43
C PRO A 62 5.57 -17.09 21.62
N GLU A 63 5.25 -15.85 22.01
CA GLU A 63 4.30 -14.99 21.28
C GLU A 63 4.79 -14.64 19.86
N THR A 64 6.08 -14.39 19.69
CA THR A 64 6.70 -14.09 18.39
C THR A 64 6.67 -15.32 17.48
N GLU A 65 6.95 -16.51 18.02
CA GLU A 65 6.91 -17.76 17.26
C GLU A 65 5.49 -18.09 16.78
N ALA A 66 4.48 -17.84 17.61
CA ALA A 66 3.08 -18.01 17.22
C ALA A 66 2.66 -17.03 16.11
N ILE A 67 3.09 -15.77 16.19
CA ILE A 67 2.85 -14.76 15.13
C ILE A 67 3.53 -15.21 13.82
N ASP A 68 4.77 -15.67 13.89
CA ASP A 68 5.53 -16.11 12.72
C ASP A 68 4.87 -17.31 12.04
N SER A 69 4.42 -18.30 12.82
CA SER A 69 3.67 -19.44 12.30
C SER A 69 2.38 -19.00 11.60
N ASN A 70 1.62 -18.10 12.22
CA ASN A 70 0.37 -17.60 11.62
C ASN A 70 0.63 -16.86 10.31
N ILE A 71 1.67 -16.03 10.26
CA ILE A 71 2.05 -15.29 9.04
C ILE A 71 2.44 -16.25 7.91
N ILE A 72 3.25 -17.27 8.23
CA ILE A 72 3.67 -18.28 7.24
C ILE A 72 2.44 -18.96 6.60
N ASP A 73 1.41 -19.25 7.39
CA ASP A 73 0.16 -19.87 6.90
C ASP A 73 -0.71 -18.90 6.06
N ILE A 74 -0.49 -17.59 6.19
CA ILE A 74 -1.25 -16.55 5.49
C ILE A 74 -0.62 -16.16 4.15
N LEU A 75 0.72 -16.17 4.03
CA LEU A 75 1.42 -15.74 2.81
C LEU A 75 0.88 -16.37 1.51
N PRO A 76 0.60 -17.70 1.44
CA PRO A 76 0.03 -18.30 0.24
C PRO A 76 -1.35 -17.75 -0.15
N LYS A 77 -2.13 -17.24 0.81
CA LYS A 77 -3.45 -16.66 0.56
C LYS A 77 -3.33 -15.28 -0.09
N MET A 78 -2.29 -14.53 0.26
CA MET A 78 -2.00 -13.20 -0.28
C MET A 78 -1.62 -13.21 -1.77
N VAL A 79 -1.32 -14.39 -2.32
CA VAL A 79 -1.05 -14.58 -3.75
C VAL A 79 -2.24 -14.14 -4.61
N ASN A 80 -3.47 -14.39 -4.14
CA ASN A 80 -4.68 -14.07 -4.88
C ASN A 80 -5.22 -12.66 -4.60
N GLY A 81 -4.51 -11.89 -3.77
CA GLY A 81 -4.94 -10.59 -3.28
C GLY A 81 -4.97 -10.53 -1.75
N LEU A 82 -5.15 -9.31 -1.25
CA LEU A 82 -5.24 -9.03 0.17
C LEU A 82 -6.44 -8.11 0.38
N ASP A 83 -7.42 -8.59 1.14
CA ASP A 83 -8.56 -7.79 1.55
C ASP A 83 -8.12 -6.76 2.60
N VAL A 84 -8.41 -5.49 2.32
CA VAL A 84 -8.05 -4.37 3.19
C VAL A 84 -9.29 -3.56 3.49
N ASN A 85 -9.45 -3.21 4.77
CA ASN A 85 -10.51 -2.32 5.21
C ASN A 85 -9.86 -1.10 5.87
N VAL A 86 -9.89 0.04 5.18
CA VAL A 86 -9.28 1.29 5.65
C VAL A 86 -10.28 2.13 6.44
N LYS A 87 -9.77 3.01 7.29
CA LYS A 87 -10.50 4.12 7.88
C LYS A 87 -9.96 5.44 7.31
N PHE A 88 -10.75 6.51 7.34
CA PHE A 88 -10.47 7.74 6.58
C PHE A 88 -9.87 8.88 7.44
N ASP A 89 -9.34 8.59 8.62
CA ASP A 89 -8.80 9.57 9.58
C ASP A 89 -7.28 9.77 9.48
N ALA A 90 -6.51 8.73 9.16
CA ALA A 90 -5.06 8.79 9.05
C ALA A 90 -4.51 7.81 8.02
N ILE A 91 -3.33 8.12 7.44
CA ILE A 91 -2.71 7.31 6.38
C ILE A 91 -2.35 5.88 6.82
N THR A 92 -2.28 5.62 8.13
CA THR A 92 -1.92 4.32 8.71
C THR A 92 -3.13 3.54 9.23
N SER A 93 -4.35 4.04 9.00
CA SER A 93 -5.55 3.50 9.64
C SER A 93 -6.15 2.33 8.86
N PHE A 94 -5.72 1.12 9.23
CA PHE A 94 -6.23 -0.14 8.69
C PHE A 94 -6.94 -0.95 9.78
N GLU A 95 -7.96 -1.72 9.39
CA GLU A 95 -8.53 -2.76 10.25
C GLU A 95 -7.44 -3.79 10.57
N LYS A 96 -7.34 -4.16 11.85
CA LYS A 96 -6.33 -5.11 12.30
C LYS A 96 -6.76 -6.54 11.93
N THR A 97 -6.28 -7.02 10.80
CA THR A 97 -6.43 -8.42 10.38
C THR A 97 -5.10 -9.17 10.48
N PRO A 98 -5.11 -10.52 10.56
CA PRO A 98 -3.89 -11.32 10.53
C PRO A 98 -3.00 -11.05 9.31
N GLU A 99 -3.60 -10.77 8.16
CA GLU A 99 -2.88 -10.47 6.93
C GLU A 99 -2.14 -9.13 6.98
N ILE A 100 -2.71 -8.12 7.65
CA ILE A 100 -2.07 -6.81 7.83
C ILE A 100 -0.87 -6.92 8.79
N GLN A 101 -0.88 -7.87 9.74
CA GLN A 101 0.23 -8.09 10.68
C GLN A 101 1.55 -8.49 10.00
N VAL A 102 1.50 -8.99 8.76
CA VAL A 102 2.69 -9.29 7.96
C VAL A 102 3.58 -8.06 7.80
N PHE A 103 2.99 -6.89 7.57
CA PHE A 103 3.72 -5.64 7.38
C PHE A 103 4.44 -5.20 8.68
N ASP A 104 3.73 -5.24 9.81
CA ASP A 104 4.29 -4.93 11.13
C ASP A 104 5.45 -5.89 11.46
N ARG A 105 5.27 -7.19 11.21
CA ARG A 105 6.29 -8.20 11.48
C ARG A 105 7.56 -8.02 10.66
N LEU A 106 7.43 -7.53 9.43
CA LEU A 106 8.56 -7.22 8.55
C LEU A 106 9.09 -5.79 8.74
N SER A 107 8.50 -5.04 9.68
CA SER A 107 8.81 -3.62 9.92
C SER A 107 8.69 -2.79 8.65
N ILE A 108 7.64 -3.02 7.86
CA ILE A 108 7.33 -2.29 6.64
C ILE A 108 6.09 -1.45 6.94
N PRO A 109 6.18 -0.11 6.97
CA PRO A 109 4.99 0.72 7.19
C PRO A 109 3.99 0.54 6.04
N LEU A 110 2.76 0.17 6.38
CA LEU A 110 1.64 0.14 5.43
C LEU A 110 0.89 1.47 5.51
N VAL A 111 0.65 2.11 4.36
CA VAL A 111 -0.03 3.41 4.27
C VAL A 111 -1.06 3.47 3.13
N HIS A 112 -2.04 4.36 3.24
CA HIS A 112 -2.99 4.72 2.18
C HIS A 112 -3.21 6.24 2.15
N GLY A 113 -3.82 6.76 1.08
CA GLY A 113 -4.08 8.19 0.88
C GLY A 113 -5.56 8.56 0.84
N TRP A 114 -6.41 7.66 1.34
CA TRP A 114 -7.86 7.81 1.28
C TRP A 114 -8.39 8.44 2.57
N LEU A 115 -8.24 9.76 2.70
CA LEU A 115 -8.59 10.50 3.91
C LEU A 115 -9.75 11.46 3.68
N ALA A 116 -10.57 11.63 4.70
CA ALA A 116 -11.53 12.72 4.74
C ALA A 116 -10.81 14.05 5.02
N ASP A 117 -11.32 15.14 4.47
CA ASP A 117 -10.75 16.48 4.70
C ASP A 117 -11.29 17.08 6.00
N PRO A 118 -10.45 17.36 7.03
CA PRO A 118 -10.91 17.98 8.27
C PRO A 118 -11.53 19.37 8.08
N ASP A 119 -11.20 20.08 7.00
CA ASP A 119 -11.77 21.39 6.69
C ASP A 119 -13.22 21.26 6.15
N ASP A 120 -13.58 20.11 5.57
CA ASP A 120 -14.97 19.73 5.25
C ASP A 120 -15.57 18.96 6.44
N TYR A 121 -15.76 19.67 7.55
CA TYR A 121 -16.17 19.09 8.83
C TYR A 121 -17.42 18.17 8.73
N PRO A 122 -18.52 18.52 8.02
CA PRO A 122 -19.67 17.63 7.90
C PRO A 122 -19.32 16.27 7.29
N THR A 123 -18.55 16.26 6.19
CA THR A 123 -18.11 15.02 5.56
C THR A 123 -17.13 14.27 6.48
N TYR A 124 -16.17 14.98 7.08
CA TYR A 124 -15.22 14.40 8.00
C TYR A 124 -15.90 13.69 9.18
N GLU A 125 -16.84 14.36 9.84
CA GLU A 125 -17.62 13.80 10.94
C GLU A 125 -18.44 12.58 10.51
N ALA A 126 -18.94 12.58 9.26
CA ALA A 126 -19.72 11.48 8.73
C ALA A 126 -18.88 10.22 8.43
N VAL A 127 -17.63 10.37 7.97
CA VAL A 127 -16.84 9.27 7.37
C VAL A 127 -15.55 8.92 8.12
N ALA A 128 -14.85 9.89 8.72
CA ALA A 128 -13.45 9.73 9.13
C ALA A 128 -13.22 8.59 10.11
N ASN A 129 -14.15 8.37 11.03
CA ASN A 129 -14.00 7.39 12.11
C ASN A 129 -14.59 6.00 11.81
N SER A 130 -15.10 5.78 10.60
CA SER A 130 -15.68 4.49 10.17
C SER A 130 -14.77 3.79 9.17
N PHE A 131 -14.83 2.46 9.18
CA PHE A 131 -14.16 1.66 8.16
C PHE A 131 -14.95 1.66 6.85
N TYR A 132 -14.26 1.46 5.73
CA TYR A 132 -14.87 1.40 4.40
C TYR A 132 -16.10 0.48 4.33
N ASN A 133 -15.97 -0.75 4.87
CA ASN A 133 -17.08 -1.70 4.86
C ASN A 133 -18.32 -1.20 5.63
N GLU A 134 -18.13 -0.46 6.72
CA GLU A 134 -19.23 0.13 7.49
C GLU A 134 -19.92 1.25 6.69
N LEU A 135 -19.12 2.08 6.00
CA LEU A 135 -19.64 3.16 5.15
C LEU A 135 -20.41 2.65 3.94
N VAL A 136 -19.96 1.56 3.31
CA VAL A 136 -20.69 0.92 2.20
C VAL A 136 -22.06 0.44 2.68
N VAL A 137 -22.13 -0.21 3.84
CA VAL A 137 -23.42 -0.64 4.43
C VAL A 137 -24.32 0.56 4.73
N ALA A 138 -23.78 1.64 5.28
CA ALA A 138 -24.52 2.86 5.57
C ALA A 138 -25.07 3.52 4.29
N ALA A 139 -24.26 3.61 3.23
CA ALA A 139 -24.64 4.18 1.94
C ALA A 139 -25.81 3.42 1.28
N VAL A 140 -25.79 2.08 1.35
CA VAL A 140 -26.85 1.22 0.77
C VAL A 140 -28.14 1.25 1.60
N SER A 141 -28.05 1.50 2.91
CA SER A 141 -29.20 1.48 3.82
C SER A 141 -30.10 2.73 3.72
N SER A 142 -29.79 3.69 2.84
CA SER A 142 -30.57 4.92 2.69
C SER A 142 -31.92 4.65 1.98
N PRO A 143 -33.07 4.80 2.66
CA PRO A 143 -34.37 4.51 2.05
C PRO A 143 -34.70 5.57 0.98
N SER A 144 -35.04 5.13 -0.23
CA SER A 144 -35.36 5.99 -1.40
C SER A 144 -36.65 6.83 -1.27
N SER A 145 -37.22 6.97 -0.08
CA SER A 145 -38.59 7.45 0.10
C SER A 145 -38.83 8.14 1.44
N ALA A 146 -38.14 9.25 1.68
CA ALA A 146 -38.68 10.32 2.49
C ALA A 146 -38.02 11.64 2.07
N VAL A 147 -38.74 12.74 2.23
CA VAL A 147 -38.27 14.10 1.96
C VAL A 147 -37.01 14.36 2.81
N GLN A 148 -35.84 14.01 2.28
CA GLN A 148 -34.56 14.17 2.96
C GLN A 148 -34.11 15.62 2.82
N GLU A 149 -33.74 16.21 3.96
CA GLU A 149 -32.91 17.40 3.99
C GLU A 149 -31.72 17.15 3.06
N ARG A 150 -31.51 18.01 2.06
CA ARG A 150 -30.24 18.02 1.31
C ARG A 150 -29.13 18.08 2.35
N HIS A 151 -28.17 17.16 2.32
CA HIS A 151 -27.08 16.97 3.31
C HIS A 151 -27.39 16.03 4.49
N SER A 152 -28.11 14.93 4.28
CA SER A 152 -28.13 13.87 5.30
C SER A 152 -26.75 13.23 5.45
N LYS A 153 -26.46 12.62 6.61
CA LYS A 153 -25.19 11.88 6.83
C LYS A 153 -24.92 10.85 5.73
N ASN A 154 -25.95 10.16 5.26
CA ASN A 154 -25.83 9.14 4.21
C ASN A 154 -25.46 9.77 2.86
N ASP A 155 -25.99 10.95 2.54
CA ASP A 155 -25.65 11.65 1.30
C ASP A 155 -24.16 12.04 1.31
N LEU A 156 -23.67 12.56 2.44
CA LEU A 156 -22.25 12.89 2.61
C LEU A 156 -21.34 11.67 2.45
N ILE A 157 -21.75 10.50 2.97
CA ILE A 157 -21.03 9.23 2.79
C ILE A 157 -21.01 8.83 1.31
N CYS A 158 -22.17 8.85 0.63
CA CYS A 158 -22.28 8.50 -0.78
C CYS A 158 -21.44 9.42 -1.66
N ASP A 159 -21.58 10.73 -1.46
CA ASP A 159 -20.81 11.75 -2.17
C ASP A 159 -19.31 11.53 -1.95
N PHE A 160 -18.90 11.27 -0.70
CA PHE A 160 -17.52 10.96 -0.35
C PHE A 160 -16.97 9.78 -1.14
N LEU A 161 -17.62 8.63 -1.05
CA LEU A 161 -17.18 7.41 -1.72
C LEU A 161 -17.17 7.56 -3.25
N GLN A 162 -18.11 8.32 -3.81
CA GLN A 162 -18.16 8.58 -5.25
C GLN A 162 -17.02 9.48 -5.72
N TYR A 163 -16.81 10.63 -5.07
CA TYR A 163 -15.78 11.59 -5.51
C TYR A 163 -14.37 11.04 -5.30
N SER A 164 -14.18 10.20 -4.27
CA SER A 164 -12.87 9.66 -3.88
C SER A 164 -12.66 8.21 -4.34
N SER A 165 -13.41 7.76 -5.34
CA SER A 165 -13.38 6.38 -5.88
C SER A 165 -11.99 5.90 -6.35
N THR A 166 -11.04 6.80 -6.62
CA THR A 166 -9.63 6.45 -6.90
C THR A 166 -8.79 6.12 -5.67
N GLN A 167 -9.40 6.12 -4.48
CA GLN A 167 -8.81 5.82 -3.17
C GLN A 167 -7.60 6.71 -2.81
N LEU A 168 -7.56 7.93 -3.35
CA LEU A 168 -6.55 8.94 -3.05
C LEU A 168 -7.22 10.31 -3.08
N THR A 169 -7.04 11.06 -1.99
CA THR A 169 -7.62 12.38 -1.79
C THR A 169 -6.51 13.42 -1.72
N LYS A 170 -6.85 14.71 -1.88
CA LYS A 170 -5.87 15.79 -1.73
C LYS A 170 -5.28 15.82 -0.32
N THR A 171 -6.13 15.68 0.69
CA THR A 171 -5.73 15.61 2.10
C THR A 171 -4.79 14.42 2.35
N GLY A 172 -5.14 13.24 1.84
CA GLY A 172 -4.27 12.07 1.95
C GLY A 172 -2.95 12.23 1.21
N LEU A 173 -2.94 12.83 0.01
CA LEU A 173 -1.71 13.11 -0.73
C LEU A 173 -0.79 14.05 0.06
N MET A 174 -1.34 15.13 0.63
CA MET A 174 -0.58 16.05 1.49
C MET A 174 -0.01 15.34 2.73
N ALA A 175 -0.78 14.45 3.35
CA ALA A 175 -0.31 13.65 4.48
C ALA A 175 0.81 12.67 4.07
N LEU A 176 0.73 12.06 2.89
CA LEU A 176 1.77 11.18 2.35
C LEU A 176 3.08 11.92 2.09
N HIS A 177 3.04 13.20 1.71
CA HIS A 177 4.26 14.03 1.63
C HIS A 177 4.92 14.29 2.99
N CYS A 178 4.29 13.92 4.11
CA CYS A 178 4.86 14.05 5.44
C CYS A 178 5.49 12.76 5.99
N ILE A 179 5.47 11.65 5.23
CA ILE A 179 6.12 10.40 5.67
C ILE A 179 7.64 10.55 5.81
N GLU A 180 8.27 9.57 6.47
CA GLU A 180 9.72 9.56 6.68
C GLU A 180 10.48 9.42 5.35
N GLU A 181 11.56 10.21 5.22
CA GLU A 181 12.42 10.20 4.04
C GLU A 181 13.33 8.96 4.02
N ALA A 182 13.64 8.45 2.82
CA ALA A 182 14.45 7.26 2.59
C ALA A 182 13.94 5.93 3.20
N VAL A 183 12.69 5.90 3.68
CA VAL A 183 12.03 4.68 4.20
C VAL A 183 11.08 4.10 3.14
N GLN A 184 11.18 2.79 2.90
CA GLN A 184 10.26 2.07 2.03
C GLN A 184 8.97 1.77 2.78
N HIS A 185 7.88 2.31 2.27
CA HIS A 185 6.52 2.04 2.72
C HIS A 185 5.83 1.14 1.69
N VAL A 186 4.86 0.35 2.11
CA VAL A 186 3.89 -0.25 1.19
C VAL A 186 2.66 0.65 1.16
N PHE A 187 2.23 1.03 -0.04
CA PHE A 187 1.14 1.95 -0.28
C PHE A 187 -0.03 1.23 -0.94
N PHE A 188 -1.21 1.36 -0.34
CA PHE A 188 -2.47 0.84 -0.86
C PHE A 188 -3.26 1.94 -1.56
N ARG A 189 -3.60 1.72 -2.84
CA ARG A 189 -4.45 2.59 -3.64
C ARG A 189 -5.10 1.81 -4.77
N ASN A 190 -6.38 2.07 -5.01
CA ASN A 190 -7.17 1.49 -6.10
C ASN A 190 -7.07 -0.05 -6.14
N ASN A 191 -7.23 -0.68 -4.98
CA ASN A 191 -7.10 -2.14 -4.80
C ASN A 191 -5.73 -2.71 -5.23
N HIS A 192 -4.68 -1.90 -5.21
CA HIS A 192 -3.33 -2.27 -5.57
C HIS A 192 -2.34 -1.88 -4.47
N PHE A 193 -1.25 -2.66 -4.37
CA PHE A 193 -0.14 -2.39 -3.46
C PHE A 193 1.11 -2.04 -4.26
N ASN A 194 1.78 -0.97 -3.86
CA ASN A 194 3.04 -0.56 -4.46
C ASN A 194 4.04 -0.12 -3.37
N VAL A 195 5.33 -0.08 -3.69
CA VAL A 195 6.35 0.50 -2.82
C VAL A 195 6.32 2.01 -3.00
N LEU A 196 6.17 2.74 -1.89
CA LEU A 196 6.24 4.19 -1.82
C LEU A 196 7.50 4.61 -1.06
N ILE A 197 8.21 5.60 -1.58
CA ILE A 197 9.35 6.23 -0.90
C ILE A 197 9.22 7.74 -0.98
N ARG A 198 9.67 8.43 0.08
CA ARG A 198 9.91 9.87 0.04
C ARG A 198 11.40 10.12 -0.13
N GLU A 199 11.75 10.97 -1.09
CA GLU A 199 13.12 11.35 -1.39
C GLU A 199 13.16 12.79 -1.93
N ARG A 200 14.11 13.61 -1.48
CA ARG A 200 14.30 15.01 -1.91
C ARG A 200 13.00 15.83 -1.82
N GLY A 201 12.18 15.56 -0.81
CA GLY A 201 10.91 16.26 -0.57
C GLY A 201 9.72 15.82 -1.44
N SER A 202 9.92 14.91 -2.39
CA SER A 202 8.85 14.33 -3.22
C SER A 202 8.59 12.86 -2.85
N ILE A 203 7.43 12.34 -3.23
CA ILE A 203 7.08 10.94 -3.04
C ILE A 203 6.99 10.21 -4.38
N TYR A 204 7.40 8.94 -4.37
CA TYR A 204 7.59 8.14 -5.57
C TYR A 204 7.07 6.72 -5.37
N LEU A 205 6.42 6.19 -6.40
CA LEU A 205 5.97 4.81 -6.50
C LEU A 205 6.94 4.01 -7.34
N LEU A 206 7.27 2.79 -6.91
CA LEU A 206 8.12 1.91 -7.71
C LEU A 206 7.37 1.50 -8.98
N VAL A 207 8.02 1.61 -10.14
CA VAL A 207 7.46 1.11 -11.39
C VAL A 207 7.65 -0.40 -11.41
N THR A 208 6.54 -1.13 -11.38
CA THR A 208 6.53 -2.60 -11.32
C THR A 208 5.84 -3.24 -12.53
N ASP A 209 5.30 -2.46 -13.47
CA ASP A 209 4.73 -3.00 -14.69
C ASP A 209 5.84 -3.54 -15.61
N VAL A 210 5.70 -4.82 -16.01
CA VAL A 210 6.63 -5.52 -16.89
C VAL A 210 6.83 -4.83 -18.24
N ALA A 211 5.90 -3.98 -18.68
CA ALA A 211 6.06 -3.17 -19.89
C ALA A 211 7.30 -2.25 -19.85
N PHE A 212 7.77 -1.89 -18.65
CA PHE A 212 8.96 -1.05 -18.44
C PHE A 212 10.24 -1.85 -18.16
N LEU A 213 10.20 -3.19 -18.22
CA LEU A 213 11.33 -4.05 -17.85
C LEU A 213 12.62 -3.75 -18.65
N SER A 214 12.49 -3.29 -19.91
CA SER A 214 13.63 -2.95 -20.77
C SER A 214 14.07 -1.48 -20.66
N MET A 215 13.42 -0.67 -19.82
CA MET A 215 13.66 0.77 -19.68
C MET A 215 14.46 1.06 -18.41
N ASP A 216 15.79 1.00 -18.50
CA ASP A 216 16.70 1.21 -17.35
C ASP A 216 16.56 2.60 -16.70
N ASN A 217 16.02 3.58 -17.41
CA ASN A 217 15.80 4.95 -16.92
C ASN A 217 14.41 5.19 -16.32
N VAL A 218 13.56 4.16 -16.24
CA VAL A 218 12.21 4.24 -15.64
C VAL A 218 12.16 3.29 -14.45
N VAL A 219 12.42 3.84 -13.26
CA VAL A 219 12.45 3.08 -12.00
C VAL A 219 11.33 3.52 -11.07
N TRP A 220 11.08 4.82 -11.00
CA TRP A 220 10.10 5.41 -10.10
C TRP A 220 9.13 6.31 -10.86
N GLU A 221 7.89 6.36 -10.38
CA GLU A 221 6.84 7.27 -10.81
C GLU A 221 6.59 8.29 -9.71
N ARG A 222 6.71 9.58 -10.00
CA ARG A 222 6.42 10.63 -9.02
C ARG A 222 4.91 10.73 -8.79
N LEU A 223 4.50 10.72 -7.51
CA LEU A 223 3.10 10.82 -7.11
C LEU A 223 2.80 12.24 -6.59
N ASP A 224 2.44 13.14 -7.50
CA ASP A 224 2.10 14.55 -7.16
C ASP A 224 0.65 14.92 -7.48
N SER A 225 -0.11 14.02 -8.11
CA SER A 225 -1.48 14.28 -8.52
C SER A 225 -2.39 13.10 -8.28
N ILE A 226 -3.63 13.41 -7.94
CA ILE A 226 -4.72 12.44 -7.86
C ILE A 226 -5.17 11.96 -9.26
N THR A 227 -5.01 12.79 -10.30
CA THR A 227 -5.60 12.60 -11.64
C THR A 227 -4.62 12.18 -12.74
N GLY A 228 -3.35 11.88 -12.43
CA GLY A 228 -2.45 11.20 -13.37
C GLY A 228 -1.54 12.09 -14.22
N ALA A 229 -0.93 13.12 -13.61
CA ALA A 229 0.28 13.71 -14.19
C ALA A 229 1.47 12.81 -13.84
N THR A 230 1.91 12.00 -14.79
CA THR A 230 2.94 10.99 -14.57
C THR A 230 4.31 11.52 -14.94
N GLU A 231 5.23 11.60 -13.97
CA GLU A 231 6.64 11.85 -14.23
C GLU A 231 7.46 10.65 -13.79
N TYR A 232 8.12 10.01 -14.75
CA TYR A 232 9.02 8.89 -14.47
C TYR A 232 10.44 9.40 -14.22
N VAL A 233 11.13 8.76 -13.29
CA VAL A 233 12.53 9.05 -12.92
C VAL A 233 13.34 7.75 -12.80
N ASP A 234 14.66 7.87 -12.94
CA ASP A 234 15.60 6.77 -12.75
C ASP A 234 15.89 6.49 -11.26
N CYS A 235 16.85 5.61 -10.98
CA CYS A 235 17.21 5.23 -9.61
C CYS A 235 17.88 6.35 -8.80
N ASP A 236 18.35 7.43 -9.44
CA ASP A 236 18.92 8.62 -8.82
C ASP A 236 17.91 9.78 -8.72
N PHE A 237 16.63 9.48 -8.98
CA PHE A 237 15.49 10.39 -8.99
C PHE A 237 15.68 11.53 -10.01
N VAL A 238 16.36 11.24 -11.12
CA VAL A 238 16.52 12.14 -12.26
C VAL A 238 15.46 11.81 -13.30
N LYS A 239 14.84 12.86 -13.87
CA LYS A 239 13.76 12.73 -14.85
C LYS A 239 14.14 11.85 -16.03
N ALA A 240 13.33 10.83 -16.29
CA ALA A 240 13.47 9.97 -17.44
C ALA A 240 13.28 10.77 -18.74
N SER A 241 14.14 10.51 -19.72
CA SER A 241 14.01 11.03 -21.07
C SER A 241 13.43 9.94 -21.95
N PHE A 242 12.30 10.21 -22.60
CA PHE A 242 11.74 9.33 -23.62
C PHE A 242 12.29 9.76 -24.99
N PRO A 243 12.71 8.81 -25.85
CA PRO A 243 13.14 9.12 -27.22
C PRO A 243 12.02 9.69 -28.09
#